data_AF-A0A956YXL7-F1
#
_entry.id   AF-A0A956YXL7-F1
#
_cell.length_a   1.000
_cell.length_b   1.000
_cell.length_c   1.000
_cell.angle_alpha   90.00
_cell.angle_beta   90.00
_cell.angle_gamma   90.00
#
_symmetry.space_group_name_H-M   'P 1'
#
loop_
_entity.id
_entity.type
_entity.pdbx_description
1 polymer ?
#
loop_
_entity_poly.entity_id
_entity_poly.type
_entity_poly.pdbx_seq_one_letter_code
_entity_poly.pdbx_strand_id
1 'polypeptide(L)'
;MDEANRSEVTPADFDAIRWRGHWVWVPEEPVQGGNPVTGTRGDGHEAHGLFRRHVTLDAVPSRVPARMTADSRYVLYVNGKEVFRGPLRSQPRRMIYDMFDLAPYLHAGENVIAVYVKYLGLATSTWMPAVPNATLG
;
A
#
# COMPACT_ATOMS: atom_id res chain seq x y z
N MET A 1 -11.22 26.55 0.92
CA MET A 1 -11.31 25.73 -0.30
C MET A 1 -10.18 26.21 -1.19
N ASP A 2 -8.94 25.87 -0.83
CA ASP A 2 -7.74 26.25 -1.58
C ASP A 2 -7.20 25.00 -2.26
N GLU A 3 -7.68 24.79 -3.48
CA GLU A 3 -7.19 23.81 -4.44
C GLU A 3 -5.99 24.41 -5.18
N ALA A 4 -4.99 24.87 -4.41
CA ALA A 4 -3.79 25.46 -4.94
C ALA A 4 -2.81 24.33 -5.33
N ASN A 5 -2.85 23.96 -6.60
CA ASN A 5 -1.71 23.52 -7.40
C ASN A 5 -0.71 22.56 -6.71
N ARG A 6 -1.18 21.37 -6.33
CA ARG A 6 -0.27 20.22 -6.20
C ARG A 6 -0.10 19.66 -7.60
N SER A 7 1.04 19.93 -8.25
CA SER A 7 1.41 19.29 -9.51
C SER A 7 1.22 17.78 -9.36
N GLU A 8 0.29 17.20 -10.11
CA GLU A 8 -0.04 15.78 -10.04
C GLU A 8 1.23 14.93 -10.22
N VAL A 9 1.35 13.84 -9.46
CA VAL A 9 2.43 12.87 -9.68
C VAL A 9 2.02 11.94 -10.80
N THR A 10 2.88 11.82 -11.80
CA THR A 10 2.66 11.05 -13.03
C THR A 10 3.69 9.92 -13.14
N PRO A 11 3.47 8.96 -14.05
CA PRO A 11 4.46 7.90 -14.30
C PRO A 11 5.83 8.42 -14.78
N ALA A 12 5.91 9.64 -15.34
CA ALA A 12 7.16 10.24 -15.80
C ALA A 12 8.09 10.64 -14.64
N ASP A 13 7.58 10.68 -13.41
CA ASP A 13 8.33 11.03 -12.20
C ASP A 13 9.16 9.87 -11.63
N PHE A 14 9.13 8.72 -12.29
CA PHE A 14 9.85 7.52 -11.89
C PHE A 14 10.80 7.09 -13.02
N ASP A 15 12.05 6.80 -12.67
CA ASP A 15 13.11 6.40 -13.62
C ASP A 15 12.71 5.21 -14.54
N ALA A 16 11.80 4.35 -14.07
CA ALA A 16 11.31 3.22 -14.83
C ALA A 16 9.94 2.76 -14.32
N ILE A 17 9.20 2.06 -15.19
CA ILE A 17 7.98 1.30 -14.81
C ILE A 17 8.30 0.31 -13.68
N ARG A 18 9.51 -0.27 -13.69
CA ARG A 18 9.93 -1.30 -12.73
C ARG A 18 9.94 -0.76 -11.29
N TRP A 19 9.35 -1.51 -10.38
CA TRP A 19 9.36 -1.21 -8.96
C TRP A 19 10.73 -1.50 -8.34
N ARG A 20 11.19 -0.60 -7.47
CA ARG A 20 12.32 -0.85 -6.55
C ARG A 20 11.84 -1.30 -5.17
N GLY A 21 10.54 -1.17 -4.88
CA GLY A 21 9.91 -1.70 -3.67
C GLY A 21 9.54 -3.17 -3.84
N HIS A 22 9.44 -3.87 -2.72
CA HIS A 22 8.98 -5.26 -2.64
C HIS A 22 7.71 -5.33 -1.79
N TRP A 23 6.90 -6.35 -2.03
CA TRP A 23 5.83 -6.69 -1.10
C TRP A 23 6.42 -7.01 0.28
N VAL A 24 5.81 -6.44 1.30
CA VAL A 24 6.12 -6.71 2.70
C VAL A 24 4.82 -7.03 3.41
N TRP A 25 4.89 -7.91 4.38
CA TRP A 25 3.73 -8.37 5.15
C TRP A 25 4.13 -8.55 6.61
N VAL A 26 3.14 -8.54 7.50
CA VAL A 26 3.34 -8.98 8.88
C VAL A 26 3.52 -10.50 8.89
N PRO A 27 4.32 -11.05 9.82
CA PRO A 27 4.43 -12.51 9.96
C PRO A 27 3.04 -13.14 10.06
N GLU A 28 2.78 -14.13 9.20
CA GLU A 28 1.46 -14.75 9.05
C GLU A 28 1.17 -15.69 10.24
N GLU A 29 -0.09 -15.77 10.67
CA GLU A 29 -0.56 -17.02 11.28
C GLU A 29 -0.45 -18.14 10.24
N PRO A 30 -0.04 -19.37 10.61
CA PRO A 30 0.11 -20.45 9.65
C PRO A 30 -1.19 -20.69 8.88
N VAL A 31 -1.16 -20.54 7.55
CA VAL A 31 -2.29 -20.91 6.69
C VAL A 31 -2.58 -22.40 6.89
N GLN A 32 -3.71 -22.73 7.49
CA GLN A 32 -4.19 -24.10 7.54
C GLN A 32 -4.60 -24.51 6.12
N GLY A 33 -3.76 -25.32 5.46
CA GLY A 33 -4.03 -25.83 4.13
C GLY A 33 -5.39 -26.54 4.07
N GLY A 34 -6.33 -25.96 3.32
CA GLY A 34 -7.64 -26.54 3.08
C GLY A 34 -7.59 -27.70 2.09
N ASN A 35 -8.62 -28.55 2.16
CA ASN A 35 -8.75 -29.75 1.32
C ASN A 35 -8.92 -29.36 -0.17
N PRO A 36 -8.10 -29.92 -1.09
CA PRO A 36 -8.17 -29.61 -2.53
C PRO A 36 -9.50 -29.97 -3.19
N VAL A 37 -10.34 -30.82 -2.57
CA VAL A 37 -11.66 -31.21 -3.09
C VAL A 37 -12.76 -30.21 -2.71
N THR A 38 -12.68 -29.61 -1.51
CA THR A 38 -13.68 -28.63 -1.04
C THR A 38 -13.30 -27.19 -1.34
N GLY A 39 -12.08 -26.99 -1.86
CA GLY A 39 -11.39 -25.71 -1.85
C GLY A 39 -11.00 -25.31 -0.43
N THR A 40 -9.97 -24.47 -0.33
CA THR A 40 -9.81 -23.61 0.85
C THR A 40 -10.98 -22.64 0.86
N ARG A 41 -12.08 -22.98 1.55
CA ARG A 41 -12.81 -21.94 2.27
C ARG A 41 -11.90 -21.53 3.41
N GLY A 42 -10.87 -20.76 3.08
CA GLY A 42 -10.07 -20.09 4.09
C GLY A 42 -11.07 -19.31 4.95
N ASP A 43 -10.99 -19.50 6.24
CA ASP A 43 -11.58 -18.66 7.28
C ASP A 43 -10.89 -17.29 7.30
N GLY A 44 -10.67 -16.71 6.12
CA GLY A 44 -9.98 -15.46 5.92
C GLY A 44 -10.68 -14.42 6.75
N HIS A 45 -10.10 -14.08 7.89
CA HIS A 45 -10.66 -13.10 8.79
C HIS A 45 -10.05 -11.74 8.46
N GLU A 46 -10.76 -10.70 8.85
CA GLU A 46 -10.21 -9.36 8.75
C GLU A 46 -8.93 -9.29 9.60
N ALA A 47 -7.84 -8.86 8.98
CA ALA A 47 -6.55 -8.70 9.62
C ALA A 47 -6.01 -7.28 9.40
N HIS A 48 -5.15 -6.85 10.32
CA HIS A 48 -4.64 -5.48 10.37
C HIS A 48 -3.12 -5.49 10.44
N GLY A 49 -2.47 -4.84 9.49
CA GLY A 49 -1.02 -4.67 9.44
C GLY A 49 -0.62 -3.24 9.79
N LEU A 50 0.38 -3.08 10.66
CA LEU A 50 0.98 -1.78 10.98
C LEU A 50 2.44 -1.79 10.53
N PHE A 51 2.77 -0.90 9.61
CA PHE A 51 4.12 -0.75 9.07
C PHE A 51 4.65 0.63 9.41
N ARG A 52 5.95 0.70 9.73
CA ARG A 52 6.63 1.97 10.04
C ARG A 52 8.03 1.98 9.47
N ARG A 53 8.43 3.13 8.94
CA ARG A 53 9.80 3.42 8.51
C ARG A 53 10.23 4.80 9.01
N HIS A 54 11.44 4.85 9.56
CA HIS A 54 12.13 6.11 9.86
C HIS A 54 13.01 6.49 8.67
N VAL A 55 13.01 7.76 8.32
CA VAL A 55 13.87 8.35 7.28
C VAL A 55 14.42 9.69 7.77
N THR A 56 15.72 9.89 7.63
CA THR A 56 16.39 11.14 7.98
C THR A 56 16.72 11.90 6.71
N LEU A 57 16.38 13.19 6.65
CA LEU A 57 16.61 14.05 5.50
C LEU A 57 17.41 15.28 5.91
N ASP A 58 18.51 15.59 5.23
CA ASP A 58 19.25 16.83 5.48
C ASP A 58 18.42 18.07 5.12
N ALA A 59 17.68 17.97 4.01
CA ALA A 59 16.69 18.93 3.56
C ALA A 59 15.58 18.19 2.80
N VAL A 60 14.37 18.77 2.77
CA VAL A 60 13.26 18.21 2.00
C VAL A 60 13.43 18.60 0.53
N PRO A 61 13.51 17.64 -0.41
CA PRO A 61 13.48 17.96 -1.83
C PRO A 61 12.19 18.70 -2.20
N SER A 62 12.24 19.55 -3.23
CA SER A 62 11.04 20.26 -3.70
C SER A 62 9.90 19.34 -4.13
N ARG A 63 10.23 18.08 -4.46
CA ARG A 63 9.28 17.06 -4.88
C ARG A 63 9.78 15.67 -4.48
N VAL A 64 8.88 14.86 -3.92
CA VAL A 64 9.15 13.49 -3.46
C VAL A 64 8.04 12.58 -4.01
N PRO A 65 8.12 12.19 -5.30
CA PRO A 65 7.11 11.33 -5.90
C PRO A 65 7.15 9.94 -5.27
N ALA A 66 5.99 9.47 -4.82
CA ALA A 66 5.79 8.16 -4.25
C ALA A 66 4.67 7.42 -4.98
N ARG A 67 4.79 6.09 -5.03
CA ARG A 67 3.76 5.19 -5.53
C ARG A 67 3.55 4.06 -4.56
N MET A 68 2.28 3.71 -4.30
CA MET A 68 1.94 2.71 -3.29
C MET A 68 0.66 1.97 -3.63
N THR A 69 0.62 0.70 -3.25
CA THR A 69 -0.60 -0.11 -3.22
C THR A 69 -0.56 -1.01 -1.99
N ALA A 70 -1.70 -1.61 -1.66
CA ALA A 70 -1.81 -2.59 -0.59
C ALA A 70 -2.95 -3.56 -0.91
N ASP A 71 -2.82 -4.78 -0.39
CA ASP A 71 -3.96 -5.69 -0.28
C ASP A 71 -4.43 -5.70 1.19
N SER A 72 -5.62 -5.19 1.54
CA SER A 72 -6.73 -4.79 0.66
C SER A 72 -6.95 -3.28 0.58
N ARG A 73 -6.73 -2.60 1.70
CA ARG A 73 -6.87 -1.14 1.86
C ARG A 73 -5.77 -0.63 2.78
N TYR A 74 -5.34 0.61 2.59
CA TYR A 74 -4.38 1.28 3.43
C TYR A 74 -4.82 2.69 3.82
N VAL A 75 -4.24 3.16 4.92
CA VAL A 75 -4.16 4.57 5.30
C VAL A 75 -2.68 4.91 5.51
N LEU A 76 -2.20 5.94 4.82
CA LEU A 76 -0.84 6.42 4.90
C LEU A 76 -0.76 7.60 5.86
N TYR A 77 0.22 7.53 6.75
CA TYR A 77 0.57 8.58 7.70
C TYR A 77 2.00 9.03 7.48
N VAL A 78 2.23 10.35 7.53
CA VAL A 78 3.56 10.95 7.55
C VAL A 78 3.62 11.88 8.75
N ASN A 79 4.60 11.64 9.63
CA ASN A 79 4.79 12.42 10.86
C ASN A 79 3.51 12.48 11.73
N GLY A 80 2.78 11.36 11.79
CA GLY A 80 1.53 11.24 12.56
C GLY A 80 0.29 11.84 11.89
N LYS A 81 0.43 12.55 10.76
CA LYS A 81 -0.68 13.10 9.99
C LYS A 81 -1.13 12.11 8.92
N GLU A 82 -2.43 11.88 8.82
CA GLU A 82 -3.02 11.14 7.72
C GLU A 82 -2.89 11.93 6.41
N VAL A 83 -2.36 11.31 5.37
CA VAL A 83 -2.08 11.98 4.09
C VAL A 83 -2.80 11.35 2.91
N PHE A 84 -2.98 10.01 2.88
CA PHE A 84 -3.61 9.30 1.76
C PHE A 84 -4.36 8.06 2.23
N ARG A 85 -5.39 7.68 1.45
CA ARG A 85 -6.16 6.44 1.61
C ARG A 85 -6.26 5.75 0.26
N GLY A 86 -6.09 4.43 0.25
CA GLY A 86 -6.13 3.66 -0.99
C GLY A 86 -6.09 2.15 -0.75
N PRO A 87 -5.70 1.36 -1.77
CA PRO A 87 -5.78 1.78 -3.17
C PRO A 87 -7.23 1.89 -3.63
N LEU A 88 -7.45 2.51 -4.80
CA LEU A 88 -8.71 2.40 -5.51
C LEU A 88 -9.10 0.93 -5.72
N ARG A 89 -10.41 0.68 -5.78
CA ARG A 89 -10.93 -0.66 -6.07
C ARG A 89 -10.36 -1.16 -7.39
N SER A 90 -9.76 -2.34 -7.35
CA SER A 90 -9.18 -3.02 -8.50
C SER A 90 -9.36 -4.53 -8.39
N GLN A 91 -9.13 -5.23 -9.50
CA GLN A 91 -9.11 -6.69 -9.52
C GLN A 91 -7.68 -7.15 -9.19
N PRO A 92 -7.47 -8.26 -8.46
CA PRO A 92 -6.12 -8.71 -8.11
C PRO A 92 -5.18 -8.90 -9.31
N ARG A 93 -5.72 -9.36 -10.45
CA ARG A 93 -4.96 -9.52 -11.72
C ARG A 93 -4.59 -8.21 -12.41
N ARG A 94 -5.18 -7.09 -11.99
CA ARG A 94 -4.97 -5.73 -12.51
C ARG A 94 -4.97 -4.74 -11.34
N MET A 95 -4.11 -4.98 -10.36
CA MET A 95 -4.04 -4.17 -9.16
C MET A 95 -3.60 -2.75 -9.50
N ILE A 96 -4.36 -1.77 -8.98
CA ILE A 96 -4.05 -0.35 -9.14
C ILE A 96 -3.13 0.07 -7.98
N TYR A 97 -2.26 1.04 -8.26
CA TYR A 97 -1.47 1.76 -7.27
C TYR A 97 -1.76 3.25 -7.37
N ASP A 98 -1.63 3.94 -6.26
CA ASP A 98 -1.78 5.38 -6.19
C ASP A 98 -0.42 6.05 -6.38
N MET A 99 -0.43 7.29 -6.87
CA MET A 99 0.73 8.15 -7.02
C MET A 99 0.49 9.47 -6.30
N PHE A 100 1.47 9.94 -5.54
CA PHE A 100 1.35 11.16 -4.75
C PHE A 100 2.70 11.77 -4.40
N ASP A 101 2.70 13.08 -4.12
CA ASP A 101 3.89 13.80 -3.67
C ASP A 101 3.94 13.85 -2.14
N LEU A 102 5.05 13.35 -1.57
CA LEU A 102 5.30 13.35 -0.13
C LEU A 102 5.98 14.61 0.38
N ALA A 103 6.57 15.43 -0.51
CA ALA A 103 7.35 16.62 -0.11
C ALA A 103 6.59 17.53 0.87
N PRO A 104 5.28 17.82 0.70
CA PRO A 104 4.54 18.72 1.60
C PRO A 104 4.35 18.21 3.03
N TYR A 105 4.65 16.93 3.29
CA TYR A 105 4.43 16.28 4.58
C TYR A 105 5.73 15.97 5.33
N LEU A 106 6.87 16.22 4.69
CA LEU A 106 8.20 15.95 5.22
C LEU A 106 8.84 17.23 5.77
N HIS A 107 9.82 17.07 6.64
CA HIS A 107 10.67 18.14 7.16
C HIS A 107 12.14 17.73 7.20
N ALA A 108 13.05 18.68 7.38
CA ALA A 108 14.46 18.34 7.63
C ALA A 108 14.58 17.59 8.97
N GLY A 109 15.54 16.66 9.07
CA GLY A 109 15.72 15.76 10.19
C GLY A 109 14.90 14.46 10.08
N GLU A 110 14.50 13.94 11.24
CA GLU A 110 13.81 12.65 11.39
C GLU A 110 12.35 12.71 10.96
N ASN A 111 11.96 11.88 10.00
CA ASN A 111 10.58 11.71 9.59
C ASN A 111 10.13 10.27 9.80
N VAL A 112 8.84 10.09 10.10
CA VAL A 112 8.20 8.78 10.25
C VAL A 112 7.14 8.61 9.19
N ILE A 113 7.30 7.58 8.36
CA ILE A 113 6.27 7.12 7.42
C ILE A 113 5.64 5.87 8.03
N ALA A 114 4.32 5.89 8.20
CA ALA A 114 3.58 4.78 8.75
C ALA A 114 2.40 4.40 7.85
N VAL A 115 2.12 3.12 7.74
CA VAL A 115 1.01 2.59 6.94
C VAL A 115 0.20 1.66 7.81
N TYR A 116 -1.09 1.96 7.92
CA TYR A 116 -2.08 1.01 8.41
C TYR A 116 -2.68 0.30 7.21
N VAL A 117 -2.68 -1.03 7.22
CA VAL A 117 -3.29 -1.87 6.18
C VAL A 117 -4.41 -2.69 6.79
N LYS A 118 -5.58 -2.64 6.17
CA LYS A 118 -6.71 -3.50 6.46
C LYS A 118 -6.81 -4.56 5.36
N TYR A 119 -6.54 -5.80 5.74
CA TYR A 119 -6.79 -6.98 4.90
C TYR A 119 -8.20 -7.49 5.19
N LEU A 120 -9.01 -7.64 4.13
CA LEU A 120 -10.43 -7.95 4.31
C LEU A 120 -10.72 -9.43 4.57
N GLY A 121 -9.81 -10.34 4.21
CA GLY A 121 -9.95 -11.78 4.40
C GLY A 121 -10.97 -12.43 3.46
N LEU A 122 -12.24 -12.03 3.55
CA LEU A 122 -13.33 -12.52 2.70
C LEU A 122 -13.67 -11.56 1.56
N ALA A 123 -14.08 -12.14 0.43
CA ALA A 123 -14.57 -11.37 -0.70
C ALA A 123 -15.78 -10.51 -0.28
N THR A 124 -15.76 -9.25 -0.72
CA THR A 124 -16.85 -8.29 -0.53
C THR A 124 -17.32 -7.78 -1.89
N SER A 125 -18.38 -6.96 -1.92
CA SER A 125 -18.78 -6.28 -3.17
C SER A 125 -17.68 -5.38 -3.76
N THR A 126 -16.69 -4.99 -2.95
CA THR A 126 -15.65 -4.01 -3.34
C THR A 126 -14.23 -4.57 -3.40
N TRP A 127 -14.03 -5.85 -3.05
CA TRP A 127 -12.71 -6.49 -3.03
C TRP A 127 -12.86 -8.01 -3.16
N MET A 128 -11.87 -8.65 -3.79
CA MET A 128 -11.78 -10.10 -3.87
C MET A 128 -10.35 -10.53 -3.53
N PRO A 129 -10.17 -11.66 -2.84
CA PRO A 129 -8.84 -12.17 -2.52
C PRO A 129 -8.05 -12.48 -3.78
N ALA A 130 -6.73 -12.26 -3.74
CA ALA A 130 -5.85 -12.75 -4.77
C ALA A 130 -5.99 -14.28 -4.85
N VAL A 131 -6.25 -14.79 -6.06
CA VAL A 131 -6.32 -16.24 -6.28
C VAL A 131 -4.89 -16.76 -6.18
N PRO A 132 -4.59 -17.73 -5.29
CA PRO A 132 -3.29 -18.37 -5.27
C PRO A 132 -3.03 -18.97 -6.65
N ASN A 133 -2.10 -18.39 -7.39
CA ASN A 133 -1.49 -19.02 -8.53
C ASN A 133 -0.10 -19.43 -8.08
N ALA A 134 0.31 -20.67 -8.37
CA ALA A 134 1.61 -21.23 -8.00
C ALA A 134 2.79 -20.55 -8.74
N THR A 135 2.64 -19.29 -9.15
CA THR A 135 3.52 -18.52 -10.02
C THR A 135 3.79 -17.11 -9.47
N LEU A 136 3.59 -16.86 -8.18
CA LEU A 136 3.94 -15.56 -7.60
C LEU A 136 5.46 -15.44 -7.39
N GLY A 137 6.08 -14.80 -8.37
CA GLY A 137 7.41 -14.18 -8.39
C GLY A 137 7.43 -13.15 -9.53
#